data_AF-A0A9P8FRP2-F1
#
_entry.id   AF-A0A9P8FRP2-F1
#
_cell.length_a   1.000
_cell.length_b   1.000
_cell.length_c   1.000
_cell.angle_alpha   90.00
_cell.angle_beta   90.00
_cell.angle_gamma   90.00
#
_symmetry.space_group_name_H-M   'P 1'
#
loop_
_entity.id
_entity.type
_entity.pdbx_description
1 polymer ?
#
loop_
_entity_poly.entity_id
_entity_poly.type
_entity_poly.pdbx_seq_one_letter_code
_entity_poly.pdbx_strand_id
1 'polypeptide(L)'
;QALKPNVCILLDVGTRPGDTSLYHLWKAFDNDSNVAGAAGEIKAGKGKNWLGLFNPLVASQNFEYKMSNILDKPLESVFGYITVLPGALSAYRYHALQNDETGHGPLSQYFKGETLHGQDADVFTANMYLAEDRILCWELVAKRNESWVLKYVRQATGETDVPDAVPEFISQRRRWLNGAFFAAVYSLLHFKQIWTTSHSPIRKALLHVEFIYQFIQLTFTWFSLGNFYLTFYFVAGSLSDPKIDPTGGKVNLCKYVFTVLRYACILTIAMNFILSMGNRPQGSKKMFLGSMVIYGIVMAYTTFASIWIVVKEFGGGKMHLGNNLFTNFIVSTLSTIGLYFLMSFLYLDPWHMFTSSAQYFGMLPSYICTLQIFAFCNAHDISWGTKGDNTVSTDLGAAKASKGGTVELEMPSEQLDIDSGYDTALRNLRDRVEVIEPPPSAAQQQEDYYRGVRTYMVTIWMSTNAILAMAVSGAYGEAGIANNVYLKFILWAVAVLALFRAIGSSTFLLINAIHSIMEGKLKFSDRSSTGSKTASRRRYGWRSKIPSFSFLNGSGTWISDKAGNATVGVKRLFNK
;
A
#
# COMPACT_ATOMS: atom_id res chain seq x y z
N GLN A 1 14.92 -35.19 0.06
CA GLN A 1 16.05 -34.26 -0.16
C GLN A 1 15.48 -32.84 -0.09
N ALA A 2 15.93 -32.01 0.85
CA ALA A 2 15.49 -30.61 0.89
C ALA A 2 16.18 -29.82 -0.22
N LEU A 3 15.42 -29.09 -1.04
CA LEU A 3 15.97 -28.22 -2.08
C LEU A 3 16.77 -27.09 -1.42
N LYS A 4 17.97 -26.81 -1.94
CA LYS A 4 18.84 -25.69 -1.51
C LYS A 4 19.13 -24.76 -2.69
N PRO A 5 18.11 -24.03 -3.21
CA PRO A 5 18.30 -23.14 -4.34
C PRO A 5 19.14 -21.92 -3.93
N ASN A 6 19.74 -21.22 -4.89
CA ASN A 6 20.37 -19.92 -4.64
C ASN A 6 19.33 -18.78 -4.59
N VAL A 7 18.31 -18.88 -5.45
CA VAL A 7 17.22 -17.91 -5.61
C VAL A 7 15.90 -18.67 -5.63
N CYS A 8 14.93 -18.19 -4.85
CA CYS A 8 13.54 -18.63 -4.86
C CYS A 8 12.70 -17.57 -5.57
N ILE A 9 11.82 -17.97 -6.48
CA ILE A 9 10.89 -17.04 -7.15
C ILE A 9 9.48 -17.36 -6.65
N LEU A 10 8.77 -16.35 -6.17
CA LEU A 10 7.37 -16.39 -5.80
C LEU A 10 6.53 -15.89 -6.99
N LEU A 11 5.52 -16.67 -7.37
CA LEU A 11 4.61 -16.37 -8.47
C LEU A 11 3.21 -16.84 -8.07
N ASP A 12 2.28 -15.89 -7.91
CA ASP A 12 0.90 -16.22 -7.56
C ASP A 12 0.21 -16.99 -8.70
N VAL A 13 -0.64 -17.94 -8.31
CA VAL A 13 -1.58 -18.59 -9.23
C VAL A 13 -2.52 -17.52 -9.81
N GLY A 14 -2.57 -17.43 -11.13
CA GLY A 14 -3.32 -16.38 -11.85
C GLY A 14 -2.46 -15.21 -12.33
N THR A 15 -1.18 -15.14 -11.95
CA THR A 15 -0.24 -14.16 -12.52
C THR A 15 0.47 -14.76 -13.73
N ARG A 16 0.40 -14.06 -14.86
CA ARG A 16 1.14 -14.39 -16.09
C ARG A 16 2.46 -13.62 -16.12
N PRO A 17 3.62 -14.28 -15.90
CA PRO A 17 4.90 -13.61 -16.06
C PRO A 17 5.16 -13.33 -17.55
N GLY A 18 5.78 -12.18 -17.84
CA GLY A 18 6.33 -11.90 -19.17
C GLY A 18 7.46 -12.86 -19.55
N ASP A 19 7.70 -13.03 -20.84
CA ASP A 19 8.58 -14.07 -21.40
C ASP A 19 10.01 -14.05 -20.83
N THR A 20 10.53 -12.87 -20.48
CA THR A 20 11.89 -12.69 -19.92
C THR A 20 11.89 -12.31 -18.44
N SER A 21 10.73 -12.30 -17.77
CA SER A 21 10.61 -11.75 -16.41
C SER A 21 11.42 -12.52 -15.37
N LEU A 22 11.37 -13.85 -15.42
CA LEU A 22 12.11 -14.70 -14.49
C LEU A 22 13.63 -14.54 -14.64
N TYR A 23 14.11 -14.39 -15.88
CA TYR A 23 15.51 -14.11 -16.17
C TYR A 23 15.96 -12.78 -15.59
N HIS A 24 15.17 -11.72 -15.76
CA HIS A 24 15.50 -10.40 -15.22
C HIS A 24 15.51 -10.37 -13.69
N LEU A 25 14.58 -11.06 -13.04
CA LEU A 25 14.60 -11.24 -11.58
C LEU A 25 15.86 -11.96 -11.13
N TRP A 26 16.19 -13.10 -11.73
CA TRP A 26 17.41 -13.85 -11.41
C TRP A 26 18.67 -13.00 -11.63
N LYS A 27 18.76 -12.28 -12.75
CA LYS A 27 19.91 -11.43 -13.09
C LYS A 27 20.14 -10.32 -12.06
N ALA A 28 19.10 -9.84 -11.38
CA ALA A 28 19.27 -8.85 -10.32
C ALA A 28 20.12 -9.37 -9.14
N PHE A 29 20.03 -10.67 -8.83
CA PHE A 29 20.84 -11.33 -7.80
C PHE A 29 22.25 -11.67 -8.27
N ASP A 30 22.44 -11.89 -9.56
CA ASP A 30 23.75 -12.13 -10.17
C ASP A 30 24.56 -10.83 -10.24
N ASN A 31 23.90 -9.73 -10.59
CA ASN A 31 24.51 -8.40 -10.69
C ASN A 31 24.88 -7.80 -9.32
N ASP A 32 24.19 -8.16 -8.24
CA ASP A 32 24.41 -7.58 -6.91
C ASP A 32 24.22 -8.62 -5.79
N SER A 33 25.33 -8.91 -5.10
CA SER A 33 25.37 -9.89 -4.01
C SER A 33 24.57 -9.47 -2.78
N ASN A 34 24.33 -8.17 -2.58
CA ASN A 34 23.65 -7.63 -1.40
C ASN A 34 22.12 -7.59 -1.58
N VAL A 35 21.60 -7.97 -2.74
CA VAL A 35 20.15 -8.06 -2.97
C VAL A 35 19.60 -9.29 -2.27
N ALA A 36 18.71 -9.07 -1.31
CA ALA A 36 17.97 -10.12 -0.62
C ALA A 36 16.64 -10.44 -1.30
N GLY A 37 15.98 -9.43 -1.87
CA GLY A 37 14.70 -9.59 -2.55
C GLY A 37 14.56 -8.64 -3.73
N ALA A 38 13.84 -9.09 -4.76
CA ALA A 38 13.58 -8.33 -5.97
C ALA A 38 12.11 -8.43 -6.37
N ALA A 39 11.47 -7.31 -6.73
CA ALA A 39 10.09 -7.27 -7.21
C ALA A 39 10.03 -6.90 -8.69
N GLY A 40 9.15 -7.58 -9.43
CA GLY A 40 8.78 -7.18 -10.79
C GLY A 40 7.67 -6.13 -10.81
N GLU A 41 7.48 -5.52 -11.98
CA GLU A 41 6.35 -4.66 -12.30
C GLU A 41 5.06 -5.47 -12.43
N ILE A 42 4.12 -5.27 -11.50
CA ILE A 42 2.77 -5.85 -11.59
C ILE A 42 1.90 -4.99 -12.51
N LYS A 43 1.22 -5.63 -13.46
CA LYS A 43 0.31 -5.01 -14.41
C LYS A 43 -1.09 -5.57 -14.20
N ALA A 44 -2.08 -4.68 -14.12
CA ALA A 44 -3.47 -5.11 -14.09
C ALA A 44 -3.86 -5.71 -15.45
N GLY A 45 -4.56 -6.85 -15.42
CA GLY A 45 -5.12 -7.50 -16.60
C GLY A 45 -6.07 -6.57 -17.34
N LYS A 46 -5.76 -6.24 -18.59
CA LYS A 46 -6.57 -5.29 -19.39
C LYS A 46 -7.64 -5.98 -20.23
N GLY A 47 -7.66 -7.31 -20.24
CA GLY A 47 -8.46 -8.12 -21.16
C GLY A 47 -8.02 -7.97 -22.61
N LYS A 48 -8.69 -8.72 -23.50
CA LYS A 48 -8.43 -8.65 -24.95
C LYS A 48 -8.70 -7.23 -25.45
N ASN A 49 -7.79 -6.68 -26.25
CA ASN A 49 -7.91 -5.33 -26.85
C ASN A 49 -8.22 -4.21 -25.85
N TRP A 50 -7.77 -4.34 -24.59
CA TRP A 50 -8.00 -3.38 -23.51
C TRP A 50 -9.48 -3.16 -23.13
N LEU A 51 -10.37 -4.09 -23.51
CA LEU A 51 -11.80 -4.01 -23.21
C LEU A 51 -12.09 -3.93 -21.70
N GLY A 52 -11.21 -4.45 -20.85
CA GLY A 52 -11.35 -4.36 -19.40
C GLY A 52 -11.31 -2.91 -18.87
N LEU A 53 -10.65 -1.99 -19.58
CA LEU A 53 -10.55 -0.58 -19.18
C LEU A 53 -11.87 0.19 -19.31
N PHE A 54 -12.88 -0.38 -19.96
CA PHE A 54 -14.23 0.21 -19.95
C PHE A 54 -14.91 0.08 -18.59
N ASN A 55 -14.49 -0.88 -17.75
CA ASN A 55 -14.93 -0.94 -16.36
C ASN A 55 -14.12 0.08 -15.52
N PRO A 56 -14.76 1.09 -14.90
CA PRO A 56 -14.06 2.10 -14.11
C PRO A 56 -13.23 1.52 -12.97
N LEU A 57 -13.66 0.40 -12.36
CA LEU A 57 -12.91 -0.27 -11.29
C LEU A 57 -11.58 -0.83 -11.81
N VAL A 58 -11.60 -1.49 -12.98
CA VAL A 58 -10.39 -2.05 -13.61
C VAL A 58 -9.48 -0.93 -14.08
N ALA A 59 -10.02 0.11 -14.71
CA ALA A 59 -9.26 1.27 -15.16
C ALA A 59 -8.57 1.98 -13.98
N SER A 60 -9.29 2.25 -12.90
CA SER A 60 -8.75 2.89 -11.70
C SER A 60 -7.59 2.09 -11.10
N GLN A 61 -7.75 0.76 -10.99
CA GLN A 61 -6.70 -0.12 -10.47
C GLN A 61 -5.47 -0.18 -11.40
N ASN A 62 -5.67 -0.20 -12.71
CA ASN A 62 -4.58 -0.13 -13.67
C ASN A 62 -3.76 1.16 -13.51
N PHE A 63 -4.43 2.30 -13.32
CA PHE A 63 -3.75 3.57 -13.07
C PHE A 63 -2.96 3.54 -11.75
N GLU A 64 -3.58 3.07 -10.68
CA GLU A 64 -2.96 2.97 -9.36
C GLU A 64 -1.69 2.12 -9.38
N TYR A 65 -1.74 0.92 -9.98
CA TYR A 65 -0.58 0.03 -10.08
C TYR A 65 0.54 0.67 -10.90
N LYS A 66 0.19 1.30 -12.02
CA LYS A 66 1.17 1.97 -12.87
C LYS A 66 1.85 3.12 -12.16
N MET A 67 1.09 3.98 -11.50
CA MET A 67 1.65 5.09 -10.74
C MET A 67 2.54 4.61 -9.58
N SER A 68 2.13 3.56 -8.87
CA SER A 68 2.95 3.00 -7.79
C SER A 68 4.27 2.40 -8.31
N ASN A 69 4.24 1.72 -9.45
CA ASN A 69 5.43 1.15 -10.11
C ASN A 69 6.34 2.19 -10.77
N ILE A 70 5.83 3.39 -11.05
CA ILE A 70 6.59 4.52 -11.62
C ILE A 70 7.16 5.41 -10.51
N LEU A 71 6.45 5.63 -9.42
CA LEU A 71 6.83 6.59 -8.39
C LEU A 71 7.34 5.92 -7.11
N ASP A 72 6.54 5.04 -6.52
CA ASP A 72 6.78 4.55 -5.16
C ASP A 72 7.84 3.45 -5.16
N LYS A 73 7.70 2.40 -6.00
CA LYS A 73 8.67 1.29 -6.05
C LYS A 73 10.08 1.72 -6.46
N PRO A 74 10.25 2.60 -7.46
CA PRO A 74 11.55 3.15 -7.79
C PRO A 74 12.18 3.97 -6.64
N LEU A 75 11.40 4.83 -5.98
CA LEU A 75 11.85 5.61 -4.82
C LEU A 75 12.35 4.71 -3.69
N GLU A 76 11.52 3.76 -3.27
CA GLU A 76 11.82 2.74 -2.26
C GLU A 76 13.10 1.95 -2.63
N SER A 77 13.20 1.51 -3.89
CA SER A 77 14.37 0.78 -4.38
C SER A 77 15.68 1.56 -4.33
N VAL A 78 15.65 2.90 -4.40
CA VAL A 78 16.87 3.74 -4.28
C VAL A 78 17.38 3.75 -2.84
N PHE A 79 16.48 3.87 -1.87
CA PHE A 79 16.82 3.81 -0.45
C PHE A 79 17.25 2.40 -0.03
N GLY A 80 16.71 1.37 -0.68
CA GLY A 80 17.08 -0.04 -0.52
C GLY A 80 16.16 -0.82 0.40
N TYR A 81 15.08 -0.22 0.87
CA TYR A 81 13.96 -0.89 1.51
C TYR A 81 12.72 -0.66 0.64
N ILE A 82 12.03 -1.74 0.30
CA ILE A 82 10.76 -1.71 -0.43
C ILE A 82 9.72 -2.22 0.53
N THR A 83 8.70 -1.41 0.81
CA THR A 83 7.71 -1.70 1.86
C THR A 83 6.87 -2.94 1.58
N VAL A 84 6.85 -3.38 0.33
CA VAL A 84 6.24 -4.64 -0.09
C VAL A 84 6.86 -5.14 -1.39
N LEU A 85 7.34 -6.37 -1.39
CA LEU A 85 7.61 -7.15 -2.59
C LEU A 85 6.35 -8.01 -2.83
N PRO A 86 5.57 -7.75 -3.89
CA PRO A 86 4.29 -8.41 -4.07
C PRO A 86 4.48 -9.92 -4.30
N GLY A 87 3.71 -10.76 -3.61
CA GLY A 87 3.68 -12.21 -3.84
C GLY A 87 3.40 -12.61 -5.30
N ALA A 88 2.68 -11.77 -6.04
CA ALA A 88 2.38 -11.97 -7.44
C ALA A 88 3.60 -12.17 -8.34
N LEU A 89 4.69 -11.43 -8.13
CA LEU A 89 5.94 -11.59 -8.90
C LEU A 89 7.12 -11.01 -8.11
N SER A 90 7.73 -11.86 -7.29
CA SER A 90 8.90 -11.50 -6.49
C SER A 90 9.92 -12.63 -6.50
N ALA A 91 11.15 -12.32 -6.13
CA ALA A 91 12.22 -13.28 -5.98
C ALA A 91 13.03 -12.95 -4.74
N TYR A 92 13.63 -13.97 -4.13
CA TYR A 92 14.36 -13.88 -2.88
C TYR A 92 15.63 -14.72 -2.93
N ARG A 93 16.69 -14.22 -2.32
CA ARG A 93 17.93 -14.97 -2.13
C ARG A 93 17.73 -15.96 -0.99
N TYR A 94 17.89 -17.25 -1.26
CA TYR A 94 17.61 -18.30 -0.28
C TYR A 94 18.43 -18.15 1.01
N HIS A 95 19.70 -17.77 0.91
CA HIS A 95 20.57 -17.50 2.06
C HIS A 95 20.05 -16.33 2.92
N ALA A 96 19.50 -15.28 2.30
CA ALA A 96 18.97 -14.14 3.03
C ALA A 96 17.71 -14.53 3.82
N LEU A 97 16.87 -15.40 3.25
CA LEU A 97 15.66 -15.93 3.90
C LEU A 97 15.95 -16.77 5.14
N GLN A 98 17.08 -17.49 5.19
CA GLN A 98 17.39 -18.37 6.32
C GLN A 98 17.37 -17.62 7.66
N ASN A 99 16.87 -18.28 8.69
CA ASN A 99 16.87 -17.73 10.04
C ASN A 99 18.29 -17.64 10.60
N ASP A 100 18.46 -16.85 11.65
CA ASP A 100 19.69 -16.82 12.42
C ASP A 100 19.86 -18.10 13.26
N GLU A 101 21.00 -18.20 13.94
CA GLU A 101 21.36 -19.34 14.79
C GLU A 101 20.38 -19.57 15.96
N THR A 102 19.55 -18.57 16.29
CA THR A 102 18.53 -18.64 17.35
C THR A 102 17.16 -19.09 16.82
N GLY A 103 17.05 -19.39 15.53
CA GLY A 103 15.79 -19.74 14.87
C GLY A 103 14.90 -18.54 14.53
N HIS A 104 15.34 -17.32 14.84
CA HIS A 104 14.63 -16.09 14.48
C HIS A 104 15.11 -15.57 13.14
N GLY A 105 14.18 -15.17 12.27
CA GLY A 105 14.57 -14.53 11.02
C GLY A 105 13.46 -14.48 10.00
N PRO A 106 13.81 -14.10 8.74
CA PRO A 106 12.83 -13.76 7.73
C PRO A 106 11.84 -14.89 7.45
N LEU A 107 12.32 -16.14 7.40
CA LEU A 107 11.47 -17.30 7.10
C LEU A 107 10.54 -17.66 8.27
N SER A 108 11.04 -17.64 9.52
CA SER A 108 10.18 -17.93 10.68
C SER A 108 9.12 -16.86 10.90
N GLN A 109 9.43 -15.58 10.63
CA GLN A 109 8.42 -14.53 10.68
C GLN A 109 7.42 -14.67 9.53
N TYR A 110 7.86 -14.93 8.29
CA TYR A 110 6.94 -15.12 7.16
C TYR A 110 5.87 -16.19 7.42
N PHE A 111 6.27 -17.36 7.91
CA PHE A 111 5.33 -18.47 8.22
C PHE A 111 4.63 -18.33 9.58
N LYS A 112 4.97 -17.32 10.38
CA LYS A 112 4.35 -17.13 11.69
C LYS A 112 2.83 -16.99 11.58
N GLY A 113 2.36 -16.33 10.51
CA GLY A 113 0.94 -16.19 10.17
C GLY A 113 0.18 -17.53 10.06
N GLU A 114 0.81 -18.59 9.53
CA GLU A 114 0.18 -19.92 9.40
C GLU A 114 0.06 -20.65 10.75
N THR A 115 1.01 -20.41 11.66
CA THR A 115 0.98 -20.97 13.01
C THR A 115 0.14 -20.14 13.99
N LEU A 116 -0.30 -18.96 13.56
CA LEU A 116 -1.05 -18.00 14.38
C LEU A 116 -2.53 -18.39 14.60
N HIS A 117 -2.96 -19.57 14.13
CA HIS A 117 -4.31 -20.11 14.33
C HIS A 117 -4.60 -20.57 15.78
N GLY A 118 -3.80 -20.12 16.76
CA GLY A 118 -3.93 -20.43 18.19
C GLY A 118 -4.29 -19.21 19.04
N GLN A 119 -4.75 -19.49 20.26
CA GLN A 119 -5.37 -18.58 21.24
C GLN A 119 -4.54 -17.34 21.68
N ASP A 120 -3.29 -17.19 21.22
CA ASP A 120 -2.33 -16.21 21.74
C ASP A 120 -2.00 -15.04 20.79
N ALA A 121 -2.62 -14.96 19.61
CA ALA A 121 -2.37 -13.88 18.66
C ALA A 121 -3.15 -12.61 19.02
N ASP A 122 -2.47 -11.51 19.33
CA ASP A 122 -3.11 -10.20 19.46
C ASP A 122 -3.55 -9.65 18.10
N VAL A 123 -4.59 -8.80 18.08
CA VAL A 123 -5.21 -8.25 16.86
C VAL A 123 -4.21 -7.54 15.97
N PHE A 124 -3.23 -6.87 16.58
CA PHE A 124 -2.19 -6.15 15.88
C PHE A 124 -1.32 -7.13 15.08
N THR A 125 -0.81 -8.18 15.72
CA THR A 125 0.00 -9.20 15.04
C THR A 125 -0.81 -9.93 13.98
N ALA A 126 -2.06 -10.28 14.26
CA ALA A 126 -2.93 -10.96 13.30
C ALA A 126 -3.18 -10.10 12.04
N ASN A 127 -3.48 -8.81 12.18
CA ASN A 127 -3.64 -7.91 11.03
C ASN A 127 -2.32 -7.64 10.31
N MET A 128 -1.21 -7.58 11.05
CA MET A 128 0.12 -7.41 10.48
C MET A 128 0.47 -8.56 9.53
N TYR A 129 0.12 -9.80 9.89
CA TYR A 129 0.31 -10.99 9.06
C TYR A 129 -0.72 -11.20 7.96
N LEU A 130 -1.71 -10.31 7.79
CA LEU A 130 -2.51 -10.23 6.55
C LEU A 130 -1.68 -9.72 5.35
N ALA A 131 -0.51 -9.15 5.63
CA ALA A 131 0.48 -8.72 4.64
C ALA A 131 1.87 -9.22 5.05
N GLU A 132 2.01 -10.54 5.18
CA GLU A 132 3.23 -11.28 5.47
C GLU A 132 4.41 -10.86 4.57
N ASP A 133 4.15 -10.52 3.31
CA ASP A 133 5.13 -10.00 2.36
C ASP A 133 5.81 -8.71 2.87
N ARG A 134 5.07 -7.84 3.56
CA ARG A 134 5.60 -6.56 4.10
C ARG A 134 6.53 -6.81 5.27
N ILE A 135 6.16 -7.75 6.13
CA ILE A 135 6.98 -8.14 7.29
C ILE A 135 8.24 -8.84 6.81
N LEU A 136 8.13 -9.72 5.81
CA LEU A 136 9.30 -10.32 5.18
C LEU A 136 10.26 -9.27 4.62
N CYS A 137 9.75 -8.22 3.98
CA CYS A 137 10.60 -7.12 3.50
C CYS A 137 11.34 -6.41 4.64
N TRP A 138 10.64 -6.14 5.75
CA TRP A 138 11.24 -5.54 6.94
C TRP A 138 12.32 -6.44 7.54
N GLU A 139 12.00 -7.71 7.80
CA GLU A 139 12.91 -8.68 8.43
C GLU A 139 14.16 -8.95 7.59
N LEU A 140 14.06 -8.90 6.26
CA LEU A 140 15.22 -9.02 5.38
C LEU A 140 16.19 -7.83 5.54
N VAL A 141 15.67 -6.60 5.54
CA VAL A 141 16.49 -5.38 5.65
C VAL A 141 16.98 -5.16 7.09
N ALA A 142 16.17 -5.50 8.08
CA ALA A 142 16.49 -5.36 9.50
C ALA A 142 17.32 -6.53 10.06
N LYS A 143 17.65 -7.54 9.23
CA LYS A 143 18.42 -8.71 9.65
C LYS A 143 19.75 -8.32 10.27
N ARG A 144 19.97 -8.77 11.51
CA ARG A 144 21.14 -8.42 12.33
C ARG A 144 22.45 -8.79 11.63
N ASN A 145 23.45 -7.93 11.74
CA ASN A 145 24.80 -8.11 11.18
C ASN A 145 24.86 -8.29 9.65
N GLU A 146 23.74 -8.11 8.94
CA GLU A 146 23.67 -8.23 7.49
C GLU A 146 23.46 -6.85 6.84
N SER A 147 23.65 -6.76 5.52
CA SER A 147 23.49 -5.50 4.76
C SER A 147 22.62 -5.69 3.51
N TRP A 148 21.53 -6.44 3.69
CA TRP A 148 20.59 -6.80 2.64
C TRP A 148 19.76 -5.61 2.16
N VAL A 149 19.65 -5.47 0.84
CA VAL A 149 18.79 -4.47 0.19
C VAL A 149 17.72 -5.14 -0.68
N LEU A 150 16.61 -4.44 -0.85
CA LEU A 150 15.52 -4.84 -1.75
C LEU A 150 15.56 -4.00 -3.03
N LYS A 151 15.27 -4.63 -4.17
CA LYS A 151 15.31 -3.95 -5.48
C LYS A 151 14.02 -4.09 -6.27
N TYR A 152 13.71 -3.05 -7.02
CA TYR A 152 12.66 -3.08 -8.03
C TYR A 152 13.27 -3.33 -9.41
N VAL A 153 12.73 -4.32 -10.14
CA VAL A 153 13.23 -4.75 -11.46
C VAL A 153 12.15 -4.48 -12.50
N ARG A 154 12.19 -3.28 -13.09
CA ARG A 154 11.18 -2.81 -14.07
C ARG A 154 11.06 -3.73 -15.30
N GLN A 155 12.13 -4.40 -15.71
CA GLN A 155 12.12 -5.30 -16.87
C GLN A 155 11.38 -6.61 -16.60
N ALA A 156 11.25 -7.02 -15.34
CA ALA A 156 10.43 -8.15 -14.97
C ALA A 156 8.98 -7.69 -14.83
N THR A 157 8.07 -8.26 -15.61
CA THR A 157 6.67 -7.86 -15.63
C THR A 157 5.76 -9.07 -15.37
N GLY A 158 4.67 -8.86 -14.62
CA GLY A 158 3.66 -9.88 -14.33
C GLY A 158 2.27 -9.30 -14.50
N GLU A 159 1.45 -9.89 -15.36
CA GLU A 159 0.05 -9.50 -15.54
C GLU A 159 -0.84 -10.31 -14.60
N THR A 160 -1.68 -9.64 -13.80
CA THR A 160 -2.55 -10.29 -12.81
C THR A 160 -3.98 -9.78 -12.92
N ASP A 161 -4.95 -10.64 -12.60
CA ASP A 161 -6.36 -10.29 -12.61
C ASP A 161 -6.70 -9.34 -11.46
N VAL A 162 -7.49 -8.31 -11.76
CA VAL A 162 -7.99 -7.35 -10.76
C VAL A 162 -9.48 -7.53 -10.55
N PRO A 163 -10.02 -7.27 -9.34
CA PRO A 163 -11.45 -7.31 -9.09
C PRO A 163 -12.22 -6.39 -10.05
N ASP A 164 -13.23 -6.92 -10.72
CA ASP A 164 -14.11 -6.20 -11.64
C ASP A 164 -15.49 -5.89 -11.03
N ALA A 165 -15.77 -6.42 -9.83
CA ALA A 165 -16.99 -6.22 -9.07
C ALA A 165 -16.74 -5.53 -7.71
N VAL A 166 -17.66 -4.66 -7.31
CA VAL A 166 -17.57 -3.86 -6.07
C VAL A 166 -17.36 -4.72 -4.80
N PRO A 167 -18.09 -5.83 -4.56
CA PRO A 167 -17.90 -6.61 -3.33
C PRO A 167 -16.50 -7.21 -3.21
N GLU A 168 -15.99 -7.78 -4.30
CA GLU A 168 -14.64 -8.36 -4.34
C GLU A 168 -13.58 -7.27 -4.17
N PHE A 169 -13.75 -6.13 -4.85
CA PHE A 169 -12.87 -4.98 -4.71
C PHE A 169 -12.79 -4.48 -3.26
N ILE A 170 -13.92 -4.34 -2.56
CA ILE A 170 -13.95 -3.92 -1.15
C ILE A 170 -13.27 -4.95 -0.24
N SER A 171 -13.59 -6.24 -0.41
CA SER A 171 -12.99 -7.32 0.39
C SER A 171 -11.48 -7.41 0.20
N GLN A 172 -10.97 -7.31 -1.04
CA GLN A 172 -9.53 -7.29 -1.31
C GLN A 172 -8.86 -6.08 -0.64
N ARG A 173 -9.48 -4.91 -0.76
CA ARG A 173 -8.91 -3.66 -0.25
C ARG A 173 -8.90 -3.57 1.26
N ARG A 174 -9.85 -4.20 1.95
CA ARG A 174 -9.80 -4.38 3.41
C ARG A 174 -8.48 -5.01 3.83
N ARG A 175 -8.13 -6.16 3.23
CA ARG A 175 -6.89 -6.90 3.54
C ARG A 175 -5.66 -6.02 3.29
N TRP A 176 -5.60 -5.37 2.13
CA TRP A 176 -4.43 -4.58 1.74
C TRP A 176 -4.23 -3.34 2.60
N LEU A 177 -5.32 -2.64 2.93
CA LEU A 177 -5.27 -1.42 3.75
C LEU A 177 -4.92 -1.74 5.19
N ASN A 178 -5.56 -2.76 5.79
CA ASN A 178 -5.24 -3.17 7.15
C ASN A 178 -3.79 -3.69 7.24
N GLY A 179 -3.42 -4.65 6.39
CA GLY A 179 -2.07 -5.19 6.38
C GLY A 179 -0.99 -4.13 6.14
N ALA A 180 -1.23 -3.17 5.24
CA ALA A 180 -0.31 -2.05 5.03
C ALA A 180 -0.21 -1.12 6.25
N PHE A 181 -1.33 -0.78 6.89
CA PHE A 181 -1.36 0.08 8.05
C PHE A 181 -0.59 -0.52 9.24
N PHE A 182 -0.92 -1.76 9.61
CA PHE A 182 -0.29 -2.41 10.76
C PHE A 182 1.19 -2.73 10.51
N ALA A 183 1.57 -3.14 9.29
CA ALA A 183 2.97 -3.34 8.93
C ALA A 183 3.78 -2.04 8.95
N ALA A 184 3.21 -0.92 8.49
CA ALA A 184 3.87 0.38 8.54
C ALA A 184 4.10 0.86 9.99
N VAL A 185 3.10 0.68 10.86
CA VAL A 185 3.25 0.96 12.30
C VAL A 185 4.35 0.08 12.90
N TYR A 186 4.37 -1.22 12.57
CA TYR A 186 5.38 -2.15 13.05
C TYR A 186 6.80 -1.73 12.66
N SER A 187 7.06 -1.45 11.38
CA SER A 187 8.38 -1.03 10.90
C SER A 187 8.82 0.29 11.52
N LEU A 188 7.90 1.24 11.70
CA LEU A 188 8.19 2.54 12.32
C LEU A 188 8.48 2.43 13.83
N LEU A 189 7.86 1.50 14.55
CA LEU A 189 8.18 1.24 15.96
C LEU A 189 9.53 0.52 16.12
N HIS A 190 9.88 -0.34 15.16
CA HIS A 190 11.09 -1.16 15.20
C HIS A 190 12.28 -0.56 14.46
N PHE A 191 12.20 0.69 13.99
CA PHE A 191 13.25 1.35 13.19
C PHE A 191 14.66 1.28 13.82
N LYS A 192 14.76 1.18 15.15
CA LYS A 192 16.02 1.03 15.88
C LYS A 192 16.79 -0.24 15.50
N GLN A 193 16.11 -1.30 15.04
CA GLN A 193 16.75 -2.55 14.59
C GLN A 193 17.77 -2.31 13.48
N ILE A 194 17.57 -1.30 12.63
CA ILE A 194 18.49 -0.95 11.54
C ILE A 194 19.89 -0.59 12.05
N TRP A 195 20.03 -0.09 13.28
CA TRP A 195 21.35 0.20 13.84
C TRP A 195 22.17 -1.06 14.12
N THR A 196 21.52 -2.21 14.32
CA THR A 196 22.15 -3.52 14.53
C THR A 196 22.58 -4.22 13.24
N THR A 197 22.28 -3.64 12.08
CA THR A 197 22.66 -4.17 10.76
C THR A 197 24.08 -3.73 10.37
N SER A 198 24.70 -4.43 9.43
CA SER A 198 26.04 -4.13 8.88
C SER A 198 25.99 -3.14 7.71
N HIS A 199 24.88 -2.44 7.50
CA HIS A 199 24.77 -1.40 6.47
C HIS A 199 25.79 -0.26 6.68
N SER A 200 26.23 0.35 5.58
CA SER A 200 27.10 1.53 5.65
C SER A 200 26.41 2.70 6.36
N PRO A 201 27.15 3.64 6.97
CA PRO A 201 26.55 4.80 7.64
C PRO A 201 25.65 5.63 6.71
N ILE A 202 26.04 5.78 5.44
CA ILE A 202 25.25 6.50 4.43
C ILE A 202 23.96 5.73 4.13
N ARG A 203 24.03 4.40 3.95
CA ARG A 203 22.84 3.57 3.75
C ARG A 203 21.89 3.65 4.94
N LYS A 204 22.41 3.63 6.17
CA LYS A 204 21.60 3.81 7.38
C LYS A 204 20.91 5.18 7.38
N ALA A 205 21.62 6.26 7.03
CA ALA A 205 21.02 7.59 6.94
C ALA A 205 19.89 7.67 5.89
N LEU A 206 20.10 7.06 4.72
CA LEU A 206 19.09 6.97 3.66
C LEU A 206 17.83 6.22 4.08
N LEU A 207 17.99 5.08 4.77
CA LEU A 207 16.84 4.33 5.32
C LEU A 207 16.06 5.17 6.33
N HIS A 208 16.74 5.98 7.16
CA HIS A 208 16.05 6.88 8.09
C HIS A 208 15.27 7.99 7.37
N VAL A 209 15.78 8.52 6.25
CA VAL A 209 15.02 9.45 5.40
C VAL A 209 13.75 8.78 4.87
N GLU A 210 13.85 7.52 4.46
CA GLU A 210 12.69 6.74 4.03
C GLU A 210 11.68 6.51 5.17
N PHE A 211 12.13 6.21 6.39
CA PHE A 211 11.24 6.06 7.55
C PHE A 211 10.52 7.35 7.91
N ILE A 212 11.18 8.50 7.81
CA ILE A 212 10.54 9.81 7.97
C ILE A 212 9.45 10.00 6.90
N TYR A 213 9.77 9.66 5.64
CA TYR A 213 8.78 9.71 4.56
C TYR A 213 7.58 8.79 4.84
N GLN A 214 7.81 7.54 5.25
CA GLN A 214 6.75 6.59 5.61
C GLN A 214 5.91 7.08 6.79
N PHE A 215 6.52 7.70 7.80
CA PHE A 215 5.80 8.29 8.93
C PHE A 215 4.89 9.46 8.50
N ILE A 216 5.38 10.33 7.62
CA ILE A 216 4.57 11.42 7.05
C ILE A 216 3.40 10.82 6.24
N GLN A 217 3.68 9.83 5.38
CA GLN A 217 2.64 9.16 4.58
C GLN A 217 1.59 8.46 5.46
N LEU A 218 2.00 7.82 6.55
CA LEU A 218 1.10 7.21 7.52
C LEU A 218 0.20 8.26 8.19
N THR A 219 0.77 9.42 8.56
CA THR A 219 0.02 10.55 9.13
C THR A 219 -1.02 11.08 8.14
N PHE A 220 -0.65 11.26 6.86
CA PHE A 220 -1.58 11.66 5.81
C PHE A 220 -2.69 10.64 5.59
N THR A 221 -2.35 9.35 5.64
CA THR A 221 -3.31 8.25 5.50
C THR A 221 -4.28 8.24 6.68
N TRP A 222 -3.79 8.42 7.91
CA TRP A 222 -4.61 8.49 9.12
C TRP A 222 -5.65 9.62 9.07
N PHE A 223 -5.25 10.82 8.61
CA PHE A 223 -6.12 11.98 8.50
C PHE A 223 -6.78 12.15 7.12
N SER A 224 -6.69 11.15 6.24
CA SER A 224 -7.12 11.31 4.84
C SER A 224 -8.63 11.54 4.71
N LEU A 225 -9.47 10.94 5.57
CA LEU A 225 -10.92 11.18 5.59
C LEU A 225 -11.25 12.66 5.89
N GLY A 226 -10.65 13.23 6.94
CA GLY A 226 -10.81 14.64 7.30
C GLY A 226 -10.24 15.58 6.23
N ASN A 227 -9.05 15.28 5.72
CA ASN A 227 -8.40 16.05 4.65
C ASN A 227 -9.23 16.07 3.36
N PHE A 228 -9.83 14.93 2.99
CA PHE A 228 -10.73 14.86 1.84
C PHE A 228 -11.95 15.77 2.03
N TYR A 229 -12.65 15.64 3.17
CA TYR A 229 -13.81 16.48 3.46
C TYR A 229 -13.46 17.97 3.46
N LEU A 230 -12.36 18.37 4.09
CA LEU A 230 -11.91 19.76 4.14
C LEU A 230 -11.52 20.29 2.77
N THR A 231 -10.83 19.48 1.95
CA THR A 231 -10.48 19.86 0.58
C THR A 231 -11.75 20.07 -0.25
N PHE A 232 -12.70 19.15 -0.18
CA PHE A 232 -14.01 19.32 -0.80
C PHE A 232 -14.71 20.60 -0.30
N TYR A 233 -14.80 20.79 1.01
CA TYR A 233 -15.50 21.91 1.63
C TYR A 233 -14.94 23.27 1.19
N PHE A 234 -13.62 23.46 1.21
CA PHE A 234 -13.02 24.74 0.82
C PHE A 234 -12.95 24.95 -0.69
N VAL A 235 -12.59 23.92 -1.47
CA VAL A 235 -12.45 24.06 -2.92
C VAL A 235 -13.82 24.20 -3.57
N ALA A 236 -14.75 23.31 -3.25
CA ALA A 236 -16.09 23.32 -3.82
C ALA A 236 -16.96 24.46 -3.23
N GLY A 237 -16.76 24.80 -1.95
CA GLY A 237 -17.44 25.92 -1.30
C GLY A 237 -17.05 27.28 -1.86
N SER A 238 -15.85 27.40 -2.44
CA SER A 238 -15.36 28.62 -3.08
C SER A 238 -16.28 29.22 -4.14
N LEU A 239 -17.01 28.36 -4.86
CA LEU A 239 -17.94 28.79 -5.92
C LEU A 239 -19.24 29.35 -5.35
N SER A 240 -19.45 29.27 -4.04
CA SER A 240 -20.57 29.91 -3.37
C SER A 240 -20.38 31.42 -3.21
N ASP A 241 -19.15 31.93 -3.37
CA ASP A 241 -18.89 33.37 -3.40
C ASP A 241 -19.36 33.96 -4.74
N PRO A 242 -20.28 34.96 -4.75
CA PRO A 242 -20.75 35.62 -5.97
C PRO A 242 -19.62 36.17 -6.85
N LYS A 243 -18.46 36.51 -6.26
CA LYS A 243 -17.29 36.99 -7.00
C LYS A 243 -16.60 35.91 -7.81
N ILE A 244 -16.72 34.64 -7.44
CA ILE A 244 -16.04 33.50 -8.09
C ILE A 244 -17.03 32.66 -8.92
N ASP A 245 -18.32 32.75 -8.63
CA ASP A 245 -19.41 32.03 -9.31
C ASP A 245 -19.36 32.14 -10.86
N PRO A 246 -19.37 31.00 -11.59
CA PRO A 246 -19.48 30.95 -13.05
C PRO A 246 -20.80 31.51 -13.59
N THR A 247 -21.87 31.51 -12.80
CA THR A 247 -23.21 31.98 -13.23
C THR A 247 -23.40 33.50 -13.08
N GLY A 248 -22.33 34.23 -12.70
CA GLY A 248 -22.35 35.69 -12.63
C GLY A 248 -23.27 36.26 -11.56
N GLY A 249 -23.56 35.48 -10.50
CA GLY A 249 -24.28 35.94 -9.30
C GLY A 249 -25.79 36.16 -9.46
N LYS A 250 -26.39 35.87 -10.63
CA LYS A 250 -27.84 36.10 -10.85
C LYS A 250 -28.74 35.03 -10.24
N VAL A 251 -28.24 33.80 -10.04
CA VAL A 251 -29.04 32.66 -9.56
C VAL A 251 -28.41 31.96 -8.35
N ASN A 252 -27.16 32.26 -7.97
CA ASN A 252 -26.41 31.58 -6.90
C ASN A 252 -26.48 30.03 -7.01
N LEU A 253 -26.56 29.49 -8.23
CA LEU A 253 -26.78 28.07 -8.47
C LEU A 253 -25.69 27.21 -7.80
N CYS A 254 -24.43 27.66 -7.87
CA CYS A 254 -23.29 26.98 -7.27
C CYS A 254 -23.41 26.87 -5.74
N LYS A 255 -24.03 27.84 -5.06
CA LYS A 255 -24.28 27.77 -3.61
C LYS A 255 -25.28 26.66 -3.27
N TYR A 256 -26.36 26.54 -4.04
CA TYR A 256 -27.35 25.47 -3.83
C TYR A 256 -26.76 24.09 -4.13
N VAL A 257 -26.04 23.96 -5.25
CA VAL A 257 -25.37 22.70 -5.63
C VAL A 257 -24.34 22.29 -4.57
N PHE A 258 -23.49 23.22 -4.12
CA PHE A 258 -22.54 22.95 -3.04
C PHE A 258 -23.24 22.52 -1.75
N THR A 259 -24.32 23.19 -1.36
CA THR A 259 -25.08 22.85 -0.14
C THR A 259 -25.63 21.42 -0.23
N VAL A 260 -26.24 21.05 -1.35
CA VAL A 260 -26.76 19.69 -1.58
C VAL A 260 -25.63 18.66 -1.55
N LEU A 261 -24.52 18.92 -2.26
CA LEU A 261 -23.37 18.01 -2.30
C LEU A 261 -22.69 17.88 -0.93
N ARG A 262 -22.66 18.94 -0.13
CA ARG A 262 -22.13 18.91 1.24
C ARG A 262 -22.95 17.99 2.13
N TYR A 263 -24.28 18.11 2.11
CA TYR A 263 -25.15 17.18 2.84
C TYR A 263 -25.02 15.75 2.30
N ALA A 264 -25.01 15.57 0.98
CA ALA A 264 -24.84 14.26 0.37
C ALA A 264 -23.50 13.60 0.80
N CYS A 265 -22.40 14.35 0.83
CA CYS A 265 -21.09 13.86 1.26
C CYS A 265 -21.12 13.40 2.73
N ILE A 266 -21.63 14.23 3.65
CA ILE A 266 -21.70 13.89 5.08
C ILE A 266 -22.62 12.67 5.31
N LEU A 267 -23.80 12.66 4.69
CA LEU A 267 -24.73 11.53 4.80
C LEU A 267 -24.13 10.25 4.22
N THR A 268 -23.37 10.34 3.13
CA THR A 268 -22.69 9.18 2.52
C THR A 268 -21.56 8.66 3.41
N ILE A 269 -20.81 9.53 4.09
CA ILE A 269 -19.80 9.13 5.08
C ILE A 269 -20.49 8.38 6.23
N ALA A 270 -21.56 8.96 6.80
CA ALA A 270 -22.33 8.31 7.88
C ALA A 270 -22.91 6.96 7.45
N MET A 271 -23.50 6.90 6.25
CA MET A 271 -24.00 5.67 5.64
C MET A 271 -22.90 4.62 5.49
N ASN A 272 -21.70 4.99 5.04
CA ASN A 272 -20.57 4.07 4.91
C ASN A 272 -20.14 3.48 6.25
N PHE A 273 -20.16 4.25 7.34
CA PHE A 273 -19.89 3.71 8.69
C PHE A 273 -20.94 2.67 9.09
N ILE A 274 -22.23 2.97 8.89
CA ILE A 274 -23.33 2.04 9.20
C ILE A 274 -23.21 0.76 8.37
N LEU A 275 -22.98 0.89 7.05
CA LEU A 275 -22.81 -0.23 6.16
C LEU A 275 -21.61 -1.11 6.55
N SER A 276 -20.49 -0.49 6.90
CA SER A 276 -19.24 -1.20 7.17
C SER A 276 -19.25 -1.97 8.48
N MET A 277 -20.10 -1.57 9.45
CA MET A 277 -20.24 -2.29 10.72
C MET A 277 -21.27 -3.42 10.65
N GLY A 278 -22.36 -3.25 9.90
CA GLY A 278 -23.48 -4.18 9.91
C GLY A 278 -23.55 -5.16 8.73
N ASN A 279 -23.00 -4.79 7.57
CA ASN A 279 -23.26 -5.50 6.32
C ASN A 279 -21.98 -6.01 5.65
N ARG A 280 -22.05 -7.24 5.12
CA ARG A 280 -21.03 -7.74 4.18
C ARG A 280 -21.17 -7.04 2.82
N PRO A 281 -20.08 -6.74 2.11
CA PRO A 281 -20.11 -6.11 0.78
C PRO A 281 -20.99 -6.84 -0.24
N GLN A 282 -21.06 -8.17 -0.13
CA GLN A 282 -21.85 -9.05 -1.00
C GLN A 282 -23.35 -8.86 -0.79
N GLY A 283 -23.79 -8.65 0.46
CA GLY A 283 -25.20 -8.43 0.81
C GLY A 283 -25.72 -7.06 0.37
N SER A 284 -24.87 -6.04 0.43
CA SER A 284 -25.27 -4.63 0.20
C SER A 284 -24.60 -3.99 -1.02
N LYS A 285 -24.37 -4.77 -2.09
CA LYS A 285 -23.63 -4.34 -3.30
C LYS A 285 -24.16 -3.04 -3.92
N LYS A 286 -25.48 -2.83 -3.93
CA LYS A 286 -26.12 -1.64 -4.52
C LYS A 286 -25.84 -0.39 -3.67
N MET A 287 -25.80 -0.52 -2.35
CA MET A 287 -25.55 0.59 -1.45
C MET A 287 -24.09 1.05 -1.52
N PHE A 288 -23.15 0.10 -1.59
CA PHE A 288 -21.74 0.41 -1.81
C PHE A 288 -21.49 1.02 -3.20
N LEU A 289 -22.13 0.51 -4.25
CA LEU A 289 -22.04 1.12 -5.58
C LEU A 289 -22.63 2.55 -5.57
N GLY A 290 -23.78 2.74 -4.91
CA GLY A 290 -24.41 4.06 -4.76
C GLY A 290 -23.49 5.07 -4.06
N SER A 291 -22.80 4.67 -2.98
CA SER A 291 -21.84 5.56 -2.30
C SER A 291 -20.67 5.93 -3.21
N MET A 292 -20.12 4.97 -3.98
CA MET A 292 -19.05 5.25 -4.94
C MET A 292 -19.48 6.23 -6.04
N VAL A 293 -20.72 6.13 -6.54
CA VAL A 293 -21.26 7.06 -7.55
C VAL A 293 -21.44 8.46 -6.97
N ILE A 294 -21.97 8.59 -5.75
CA ILE A 294 -22.13 9.90 -5.08
C ILE A 294 -20.77 10.56 -4.89
N TYR A 295 -19.75 9.80 -4.44
CA TYR A 295 -18.39 10.30 -4.33
C TYR A 295 -17.80 10.72 -5.68
N GLY A 296 -18.08 9.99 -6.76
CA GLY A 296 -17.68 10.38 -8.11
C GLY A 296 -18.27 11.73 -8.53
N ILE A 297 -19.54 11.99 -8.20
CA ILE A 297 -20.21 13.29 -8.46
C ILE A 297 -19.56 14.41 -7.64
N VAL A 298 -19.33 14.16 -6.35
CA VAL A 298 -18.65 15.10 -5.44
C VAL A 298 -17.28 15.48 -6.00
N MET A 299 -16.50 14.50 -6.45
CA MET A 299 -15.17 14.71 -7.01
C MET A 299 -15.20 15.42 -8.35
N ALA A 300 -16.16 15.11 -9.22
CA ALA A 300 -16.36 15.82 -10.48
C ALA A 300 -16.62 17.30 -10.24
N TYR A 301 -17.47 17.63 -9.24
CA TYR A 301 -17.73 19.02 -8.85
C TYR A 301 -16.49 19.70 -8.25
N THR A 302 -15.73 19.02 -7.39
CA THR A 302 -14.46 19.57 -6.85
C THR A 302 -13.42 19.81 -7.93
N THR A 303 -13.34 18.93 -8.92
CA THR A 303 -12.40 19.06 -10.04
C THR A 303 -12.81 20.23 -10.93
N PHE A 304 -14.10 20.35 -11.24
CA PHE A 304 -14.65 21.50 -11.95
C PHE A 304 -14.36 22.81 -11.20
N ALA A 305 -14.60 22.82 -9.90
CA ALA A 305 -14.30 23.93 -9.01
C ALA A 305 -12.84 24.36 -9.09
N SER A 306 -11.90 23.43 -8.96
CA SER A 306 -10.47 23.73 -9.04
C SER A 306 -10.05 24.29 -10.39
N ILE A 307 -10.56 23.72 -11.49
CA ILE A 307 -10.23 24.19 -12.85
C ILE A 307 -10.81 25.59 -13.09
N TRP A 308 -12.05 25.82 -12.66
CA TRP A 308 -12.71 27.12 -12.81
C TRP A 308 -11.98 28.24 -12.08
N ILE A 309 -11.55 27.99 -10.83
CA ILE A 309 -10.75 28.96 -10.06
C ILE A 309 -9.48 29.34 -10.83
N VAL A 310 -8.78 28.35 -11.38
CA VAL A 310 -7.55 28.58 -12.15
C VAL A 310 -7.85 29.41 -13.40
N VAL A 311 -8.87 29.06 -14.18
CA VAL A 311 -9.25 29.79 -15.41
C VAL A 311 -9.67 31.23 -15.13
N LYS A 312 -10.45 31.46 -14.06
CA LYS A 312 -10.93 32.79 -13.69
C LYS A 312 -9.79 33.73 -13.30
N GLU A 313 -8.82 33.23 -12.56
CA GLU A 313 -7.61 33.97 -12.20
C GLU A 313 -6.75 34.29 -13.43
N PHE A 314 -6.65 33.38 -14.41
CA PHE A 314 -5.98 33.66 -15.69
C PHE A 314 -6.67 34.79 -16.49
N GLY A 315 -8.00 34.89 -16.43
CA GLY A 315 -8.77 35.95 -17.10
C GLY A 315 -8.65 37.34 -16.47
N GLY A 316 -8.15 37.46 -15.23
CA GLY A 316 -8.08 38.71 -14.47
C GLY A 316 -6.89 39.63 -14.78
N GLY A 317 -5.97 39.24 -15.67
CA GLY A 317 -4.93 40.10 -16.25
C GLY A 317 -3.80 40.58 -15.31
N LYS A 318 -3.89 40.37 -13.99
CA LYS A 318 -2.83 40.70 -13.01
C LYS A 318 -2.19 39.43 -12.45
N MET A 319 -1.34 38.79 -13.25
CA MET A 319 -0.57 37.63 -12.82
C MET A 319 0.56 38.05 -11.87
N HIS A 320 0.30 37.97 -10.55
CA HIS A 320 1.35 38.04 -9.55
C HIS A 320 1.58 36.65 -8.95
N LEU A 321 2.70 36.01 -9.34
CA LEU A 321 3.25 34.85 -8.64
C LEU A 321 3.68 35.29 -7.24
N GLY A 322 2.92 34.88 -6.24
CA GLY A 322 3.12 35.23 -4.83
C GLY A 322 2.33 34.31 -3.89
N ASN A 323 2.13 34.71 -2.63
CA ASN A 323 1.35 33.96 -1.63
C ASN A 323 -0.18 34.07 -1.86
N ASN A 324 -0.60 33.82 -3.10
CA ASN A 324 -1.96 33.98 -3.57
C ASN A 324 -2.60 32.61 -3.83
N LEU A 325 -3.93 32.56 -3.84
CA LEU A 325 -4.71 31.34 -4.13
C LEU A 325 -4.27 30.68 -5.43
N PHE A 326 -4.13 31.49 -6.48
CA PHE A 326 -3.70 31.07 -7.80
C PHE A 326 -2.43 30.22 -7.78
N THR A 327 -1.37 30.72 -7.13
CA THR A 327 -0.09 30.00 -7.01
C THR A 327 -0.27 28.66 -6.31
N ASN A 328 -1.03 28.61 -5.22
CA ASN A 328 -1.21 27.38 -4.44
C ASN A 328 -1.94 26.30 -5.24
N PHE A 329 -3.00 26.66 -5.97
CA PHE A 329 -3.74 25.70 -6.80
C PHE A 329 -2.95 25.25 -8.02
N ILE A 330 -2.22 26.16 -8.68
CA ILE A 330 -1.39 25.79 -9.84
C ILE A 330 -0.23 24.90 -9.41
N VAL A 331 0.50 25.27 -8.36
CA VAL A 331 1.61 24.46 -7.85
C VAL A 331 1.11 23.08 -7.43
N SER A 332 -0.03 23.00 -6.74
CA SER A 332 -0.61 21.71 -6.36
C SER A 332 -1.08 20.87 -7.57
N THR A 333 -1.73 21.50 -8.56
CA THR A 333 -2.22 20.77 -9.75
C THR A 333 -1.08 20.32 -10.65
N LEU A 334 -0.07 21.18 -10.88
CA LEU A 334 1.12 20.84 -11.67
C LEU A 334 1.98 19.79 -10.96
N SER A 335 2.11 19.88 -9.63
CA SER A 335 2.88 18.88 -8.88
C SER A 335 2.16 17.52 -8.78
N THR A 336 0.83 17.47 -8.84
CA THR A 336 0.11 16.19 -8.82
C THR A 336 -0.01 15.64 -10.24
N ILE A 337 -0.80 16.28 -11.09
CA ILE A 337 -1.10 15.78 -12.44
C ILE A 337 0.09 15.98 -13.38
N GLY A 338 0.73 17.15 -13.34
CA GLY A 338 1.86 17.48 -14.21
C GLY A 338 3.08 16.57 -13.98
N LEU A 339 3.44 16.29 -12.72
CA LEU A 339 4.51 15.34 -12.41
C LEU A 339 4.13 13.91 -12.82
N TYR A 340 2.87 13.51 -12.71
CA TYR A 340 2.45 12.17 -13.14
C TYR A 340 2.62 12.00 -14.66
N PHE A 341 2.21 13.01 -15.45
CA PHE A 341 2.50 13.04 -16.88
C PHE A 341 4.01 13.00 -17.16
N LEU A 342 4.78 13.90 -16.54
CA LEU A 342 6.22 13.99 -16.76
C LEU A 342 6.93 12.66 -16.47
N MET A 343 6.65 12.05 -15.31
CA MET A 343 7.26 10.78 -14.91
C MET A 343 6.81 9.65 -15.84
N SER A 344 5.55 9.61 -16.26
CA SER A 344 5.06 8.59 -17.20
C SER A 344 5.76 8.65 -18.56
N PHE A 345 6.05 9.85 -19.06
CA PHE A 345 6.84 10.04 -20.28
C PHE A 345 8.31 9.66 -20.08
N LEU A 346 8.92 10.02 -18.94
CA LEU A 346 10.31 9.64 -18.62
C LEU A 346 10.47 8.12 -18.51
N TYR A 347 9.44 7.40 -18.06
CA TYR A 347 9.41 5.94 -18.01
C TYR A 347 9.02 5.27 -19.35
N LEU A 348 8.71 6.06 -20.38
CA LEU A 348 8.29 5.62 -21.72
C LEU A 348 7.00 4.77 -21.73
N ASP A 349 6.09 5.00 -20.79
CA ASP A 349 4.78 4.32 -20.74
C ASP A 349 3.64 5.28 -20.37
N PRO A 350 3.29 6.26 -21.23
CA PRO A 350 2.30 7.30 -20.92
C PRO A 350 0.84 6.84 -21.01
N TRP A 351 0.56 5.64 -21.52
CA TRP A 351 -0.79 5.25 -21.95
C TRP A 351 -1.83 5.28 -20.83
N HIS A 352 -1.43 4.90 -19.61
CA HIS A 352 -2.32 4.89 -18.45
C HIS A 352 -2.86 6.29 -18.09
N MET A 353 -2.14 7.36 -18.46
CA MET A 353 -2.61 8.74 -18.30
C MET A 353 -3.79 9.08 -19.21
N PHE A 354 -3.88 8.46 -20.39
CA PHE A 354 -4.96 8.73 -21.35
C PHE A 354 -6.12 7.75 -21.22
N THR A 355 -5.85 6.50 -20.82
CA THR A 355 -6.89 5.45 -20.78
C THR A 355 -7.62 5.34 -19.44
N SER A 356 -6.94 5.66 -18.33
CA SER A 356 -7.42 5.30 -16.98
C SER A 356 -7.36 6.41 -15.92
N SER A 357 -6.73 7.54 -16.20
CA SER A 357 -6.55 8.61 -15.21
C SER A 357 -7.88 9.21 -14.73
N ALA A 358 -8.81 9.46 -15.65
CA ALA A 358 -10.11 10.05 -15.33
C ALA A 358 -10.92 9.17 -14.35
N GLN A 359 -10.92 7.86 -14.58
CA GLN A 359 -11.59 6.88 -13.73
C GLN A 359 -10.94 6.83 -12.35
N TYR A 360 -9.60 6.84 -12.27
CA TYR A 360 -8.88 6.88 -11.00
C TYR A 360 -9.19 8.16 -10.21
N PHE A 361 -9.04 9.33 -10.83
CA PHE A 361 -9.31 10.60 -10.16
C PHE A 361 -10.77 10.72 -9.72
N GLY A 362 -11.73 10.25 -10.52
CA GLY A 362 -13.14 10.20 -10.13
C GLY A 362 -13.42 9.22 -8.97
N MET A 363 -12.68 8.11 -8.89
CA MET A 363 -12.82 7.13 -7.82
C MET A 363 -12.03 7.46 -6.55
N LEU A 364 -11.12 8.45 -6.55
CA LEU A 364 -10.30 8.80 -5.40
C LEU A 364 -11.07 8.91 -4.07
N PRO A 365 -12.23 9.58 -4.00
CA PRO A 365 -12.96 9.63 -2.73
C PRO A 365 -13.56 8.28 -2.32
N SER A 366 -13.83 7.37 -3.26
CA SER A 366 -14.21 6.01 -2.91
C SER A 366 -13.06 5.24 -2.26
N TYR A 367 -11.81 5.48 -2.69
CA TYR A 367 -10.62 4.89 -2.04
C TYR A 367 -10.43 5.45 -0.63
N ILE A 368 -10.58 6.76 -0.46
CA ILE A 368 -10.36 7.42 0.83
C ILE A 368 -11.51 7.16 1.80
N CYS A 369 -12.76 7.33 1.36
CA CYS A 369 -13.92 7.20 2.24
C CYS A 369 -14.42 5.76 2.30
N THR A 370 -14.89 5.19 1.19
CA THR A 370 -15.54 3.87 1.21
C THR A 370 -14.60 2.75 1.61
N LEU A 371 -13.43 2.64 0.97
CA LEU A 371 -12.50 1.55 1.25
C LEU A 371 -11.83 1.68 2.62
N GLN A 372 -11.40 2.88 3.02
CA GLN A 372 -10.73 3.06 4.31
C GLN A 372 -11.68 2.90 5.50
N ILE A 373 -12.89 3.47 5.42
CA ILE A 373 -13.92 3.27 6.47
C ILE A 373 -14.20 1.78 6.59
N PHE A 374 -14.41 1.07 5.47
CA PHE A 374 -14.65 -0.36 5.50
C PHE A 374 -13.48 -1.16 6.10
N ALA A 375 -12.25 -0.80 5.74
CA ALA A 375 -11.03 -1.45 6.24
C ALA A 375 -10.92 -1.35 7.77
N PHE A 376 -11.02 -0.14 8.32
CA PHE A 376 -10.89 0.08 9.77
C PHE A 376 -12.09 -0.43 10.56
N CYS A 377 -13.32 -0.30 10.04
CA CYS A 377 -14.50 -0.93 10.64
C CYS A 377 -14.43 -2.47 10.62
N ASN A 378 -13.57 -3.07 9.80
CA ASN A 378 -13.38 -4.52 9.73
C ASN A 378 -11.95 -4.95 10.10
N ALA A 379 -11.27 -4.22 11.00
CA ALA A 379 -9.95 -4.62 11.51
C ALA A 379 -9.98 -5.91 12.36
N HIS A 380 -11.11 -6.23 12.96
CA HIS A 380 -11.31 -7.52 13.65
C HIS A 380 -11.40 -8.74 12.71
N ASP A 381 -11.70 -8.53 11.43
CA ASP A 381 -11.86 -9.61 10.45
C ASP A 381 -10.47 -9.97 9.89
N ILE A 382 -9.98 -11.17 10.22
CA ILE A 382 -8.67 -11.68 9.77
C ILE A 382 -8.85 -12.69 8.61
N SER A 383 -10.05 -12.79 8.03
CA SER A 383 -10.27 -13.66 6.87
C SER A 383 -9.39 -13.26 5.69
N TRP A 384 -8.88 -14.27 4.97
CA TRP A 384 -8.02 -14.09 3.79
C TRP A 384 -8.79 -13.58 2.57
N GLY A 385 -10.11 -13.85 2.50
CA GLY A 385 -11.00 -13.33 1.45
C GLY A 385 -10.64 -13.79 0.03
N THR A 386 -10.17 -15.03 -0.12
CA THR A 386 -9.82 -15.65 -1.41
C THR A 386 -11.07 -15.89 -2.28
N LYS A 387 -10.88 -15.94 -3.60
CA LYS A 387 -11.93 -16.35 -4.56
C LYS A 387 -12.34 -17.80 -4.28
N GLY A 388 -13.41 -18.00 -3.49
CA GLY A 388 -14.01 -19.32 -3.26
C GLY A 388 -14.41 -19.63 -1.81
N ASP A 389 -13.80 -18.98 -0.81
CA ASP A 389 -14.01 -19.30 0.63
C ASP A 389 -15.32 -18.77 1.24
N ASN A 390 -16.27 -18.34 0.41
CA ASN A 390 -17.50 -17.69 0.87
C ASN A 390 -18.69 -18.63 1.05
N THR A 391 -18.47 -19.94 1.15
CA THR A 391 -19.53 -20.89 1.47
C THR A 391 -19.88 -20.80 2.94
N VAL A 392 -21.04 -20.21 3.24
CA VAL A 392 -21.62 -20.16 4.58
C VAL A 392 -21.92 -21.59 5.00
N SER A 393 -21.23 -22.09 6.03
CA SER A 393 -21.69 -23.25 6.78
C SER A 393 -22.99 -22.86 7.48
N THR A 394 -24.13 -23.20 6.89
CA THR A 394 -25.42 -23.16 7.58
C THR A 394 -25.45 -24.32 8.58
N ASP A 395 -24.82 -24.11 9.74
CA ASP A 395 -24.92 -25.04 10.85
C ASP A 395 -26.26 -24.82 11.54
N LEU A 396 -27.26 -25.59 11.08
CA LEU A 396 -28.54 -25.72 11.78
C LEU A 396 -28.32 -26.74 12.91
N GLY A 397 -27.78 -26.24 14.02
CA GLY A 397 -27.63 -27.01 15.24
C GLY A 397 -28.95 -27.71 15.60
N ALA A 398 -28.84 -29.02 15.85
CA ALA A 398 -29.87 -29.97 16.30
C ALA A 398 -30.94 -30.46 15.29
N ALA A 399 -30.98 -30.01 14.04
CA ALA A 399 -31.87 -30.58 13.02
C ALA A 399 -31.09 -30.99 11.76
N LYS A 400 -30.91 -32.31 11.55
CA LYS A 400 -30.33 -32.82 10.31
C LYS A 400 -31.42 -32.85 9.23
N ALA A 401 -31.36 -31.89 8.31
CA ALA A 401 -32.19 -31.92 7.11
C ALA A 401 -31.64 -32.99 6.15
N SER A 402 -32.42 -34.04 5.87
CA SER A 402 -32.07 -35.01 4.83
C SER A 402 -32.42 -34.46 3.44
N LYS A 403 -31.74 -34.92 2.39
CA LYS A 403 -31.94 -34.50 0.98
C LYS A 403 -33.29 -35.00 0.46
N GLY A 404 -34.36 -34.33 0.88
CA GLY A 404 -35.74 -34.64 0.51
C GLY A 404 -36.81 -33.74 1.16
N GLY A 405 -36.43 -32.80 2.04
CA GLY A 405 -37.39 -31.92 2.73
C GLY A 405 -37.98 -32.52 4.01
N THR A 406 -37.52 -33.69 4.45
CA THR A 406 -37.84 -34.30 5.74
C THR A 406 -36.74 -34.01 6.77
N VAL A 407 -37.17 -33.61 7.97
CA VAL A 407 -36.32 -33.38 9.14
C VAL A 407 -36.29 -34.68 9.95
N GLU A 408 -35.10 -35.25 10.14
CA GLU A 408 -34.94 -36.40 11.05
C GLU A 408 -34.77 -35.88 12.47
N LEU A 409 -35.76 -36.20 13.31
CA LEU A 409 -35.76 -35.92 14.74
C LEU A 409 -35.63 -37.26 15.48
N GLU A 410 -34.53 -37.45 16.21
CA GLU A 410 -34.38 -38.62 17.09
C GLU A 410 -35.33 -38.45 18.29
N MET A 411 -36.40 -39.24 18.29
CA MET A 411 -37.34 -39.33 19.42
C MET A 411 -37.00 -40.58 20.25
N PRO A 412 -36.86 -40.46 21.59
CA PRO A 412 -36.67 -41.63 22.45
C PRO A 412 -37.87 -42.57 22.33
N SER A 413 -37.63 -43.84 22.01
CA SER A 413 -38.70 -44.83 21.79
C SER A 413 -38.92 -45.80 22.95
N GLU A 414 -38.00 -45.85 23.92
CA GLU A 414 -38.15 -46.69 25.11
C GLU A 414 -38.95 -45.97 26.21
N GLN A 415 -39.92 -46.67 26.81
CA GLN A 415 -40.79 -46.12 27.86
C GLN A 415 -39.98 -45.58 29.06
N LEU A 416 -38.84 -46.22 29.35
CA LEU A 416 -37.95 -45.86 30.45
C LEU A 416 -37.24 -44.51 30.20
N ASP A 417 -36.94 -44.19 28.93
CA ASP A 417 -36.39 -42.89 28.53
C ASP A 417 -37.46 -41.79 28.54
N ILE A 418 -38.71 -42.13 28.22
CA ILE A 418 -39.86 -41.21 28.30
C ILE A 418 -40.15 -40.87 29.76
N ASP A 419 -40.24 -41.87 30.63
CA ASP A 419 -40.52 -41.70 32.05
C ASP A 419 -39.37 -40.96 32.75
N SER A 420 -38.11 -41.28 32.42
CA SER A 420 -36.95 -40.55 32.95
C SER A 420 -36.87 -39.11 32.45
N GLY A 421 -37.24 -38.84 31.20
CA GLY A 421 -37.36 -37.50 30.64
C GLY A 421 -38.49 -36.70 31.32
N TYR A 422 -39.63 -37.33 31.60
CA TYR A 422 -40.76 -36.73 32.31
C TYR A 422 -40.41 -36.40 33.77
N ASP A 423 -39.76 -37.32 34.49
CA ASP A 423 -39.28 -37.10 35.86
C ASP A 423 -38.21 -36.01 35.93
N THR A 424 -37.32 -35.95 34.94
CA THR A 424 -36.31 -34.89 34.81
C THR A 424 -36.99 -33.53 34.56
N ALA A 425 -38.02 -33.47 33.71
CA ALA A 425 -38.79 -32.27 33.47
C ALA A 425 -39.56 -31.79 34.71
N LEU A 426 -40.18 -32.70 35.47
CA LEU A 426 -40.84 -32.41 36.75
C LEU A 426 -39.86 -31.90 37.80
N ARG A 427 -38.66 -32.48 37.89
CA ARG A 427 -37.58 -31.98 38.77
C ARG A 427 -37.11 -30.59 38.36
N ASN A 428 -36.90 -30.36 37.06
CA ASN A 428 -36.50 -29.04 36.54
C ASN A 428 -37.56 -27.96 36.81
N LEU A 429 -38.86 -28.31 36.75
CA LEU A 429 -39.99 -27.44 37.10
C LEU A 429 -40.04 -27.11 38.60
N ARG A 430 -39.73 -28.09 39.46
CA ARG A 430 -39.80 -27.93 40.92
C ARG A 430 -38.62 -27.17 41.49
N ASP A 431 -37.40 -27.51 41.05
CA ASP A 431 -36.18 -27.09 41.73
C ASP A 431 -35.49 -25.88 41.06
N ARG A 432 -36.02 -25.34 39.95
CA ARG A 432 -35.47 -24.19 39.16
C ARG A 432 -33.95 -24.10 39.29
N VAL A 433 -33.26 -25.16 38.92
CA VAL A 433 -31.80 -25.18 38.98
C VAL A 433 -31.31 -24.10 38.04
N GLU A 434 -30.73 -23.03 38.58
CA GLU A 434 -30.08 -22.02 37.77
C GLU A 434 -28.98 -22.73 36.98
N VAL A 435 -29.20 -22.87 35.68
CA VAL A 435 -28.18 -23.35 34.76
C VAL A 435 -27.07 -22.32 34.84
N ILE A 436 -25.96 -22.68 35.47
CA ILE A 436 -24.75 -21.85 35.48
C ILE A 436 -24.44 -21.60 34.01
N GLU A 437 -24.55 -20.34 33.57
CA GLU A 437 -24.24 -20.00 32.19
C GLU A 437 -22.82 -20.47 31.92
N PRO A 438 -22.60 -21.34 30.91
CA PRO A 438 -21.28 -21.82 30.61
C PRO A 438 -20.39 -20.59 30.37
N PRO A 439 -19.18 -20.54 30.94
CA PRO A 439 -18.29 -19.42 30.69
C PRO A 439 -18.12 -19.27 29.17
N PRO A 440 -18.07 -18.03 28.65
CA PRO A 440 -17.95 -17.81 27.22
C PRO A 440 -16.77 -18.61 26.69
N SER A 441 -16.98 -19.34 25.60
CA SER A 441 -15.95 -20.17 25.00
C SER A 441 -14.69 -19.34 24.72
N ALA A 442 -13.51 -19.96 24.78
CA ALA A 442 -12.26 -19.25 24.49
C ALA A 442 -12.27 -18.56 23.10
N ALA A 443 -12.95 -19.17 22.13
CA ALA A 443 -13.16 -18.58 20.79
C ALA A 443 -14.04 -17.33 20.85
N GLN A 444 -15.12 -17.34 21.64
CA GLN A 444 -15.99 -16.18 21.85
C GLN A 444 -15.23 -15.03 22.52
N GLN A 445 -14.42 -15.33 23.54
CA GLN A 445 -13.61 -14.33 24.24
C GLN A 445 -12.58 -13.66 23.30
N GLN A 446 -11.93 -14.45 22.44
CA GLN A 446 -11.00 -13.94 21.42
C GLN A 446 -11.71 -13.06 20.40
N GLU A 447 -12.90 -13.47 19.93
CA GLU A 447 -13.69 -12.67 19.00
C GLU A 447 -14.15 -11.34 19.61
N ASP A 448 -14.60 -11.37 20.86
CA ASP A 448 -15.01 -10.17 21.59
C ASP A 448 -13.83 -9.24 21.85
N TYR A 449 -12.65 -9.78 22.18
CA TYR A 449 -11.41 -9.01 22.24
C TYR A 449 -11.09 -8.35 20.90
N TYR A 450 -11.18 -9.08 19.78
CA TYR A 450 -10.90 -8.56 18.44
C TYR A 450 -11.85 -7.44 18.04
N ARG A 451 -13.15 -7.63 18.30
CA ARG A 451 -14.18 -6.61 18.09
C ARG A 451 -13.97 -5.40 19.01
N GLY A 452 -13.46 -5.60 20.23
CA GLY A 452 -13.07 -4.56 21.17
C GLY A 452 -11.96 -3.67 20.62
N VAL A 453 -10.83 -4.26 20.19
CA VAL A 453 -9.69 -3.51 19.61
C VAL A 453 -10.11 -2.71 18.39
N ARG A 454 -10.89 -3.31 17.48
CA ARG A 454 -11.50 -2.59 16.35
C ARG A 454 -12.24 -1.34 16.85
N THR A 455 -13.11 -1.51 17.84
CA THR A 455 -13.98 -0.44 18.34
C THR A 455 -13.16 0.72 18.90
N TYR A 456 -12.10 0.43 19.68
CA TYR A 456 -11.17 1.47 20.15
C TYR A 456 -10.47 2.19 18.99
N MET A 457 -9.91 1.43 18.05
CA MET A 457 -9.18 1.99 16.92
C MET A 457 -10.07 2.90 16.06
N VAL A 458 -11.26 2.42 15.68
CA VAL A 458 -12.22 3.19 14.88
C VAL A 458 -12.71 4.41 15.63
N THR A 459 -12.95 4.31 16.94
CA THR A 459 -13.39 5.45 17.76
C THR A 459 -12.33 6.54 17.80
N ILE A 460 -11.05 6.19 18.02
CA ILE A 460 -9.94 7.16 18.03
C ILE A 460 -9.73 7.75 16.64
N TRP A 461 -9.69 6.92 15.60
CA TRP A 461 -9.51 7.35 14.22
C TRP A 461 -10.63 8.29 13.74
N MET A 462 -11.88 7.91 14.00
CA MET A 462 -13.06 8.72 13.66
C MET A 462 -13.06 10.03 14.45
N SER A 463 -12.82 9.98 15.76
CA SER A 463 -12.83 11.19 16.61
C SER A 463 -11.74 12.17 16.20
N THR A 464 -10.52 11.69 15.93
CA THR A 464 -9.42 12.56 15.49
C THR A 464 -9.69 13.20 14.13
N ASN A 465 -10.26 12.47 13.17
CA ASN A 465 -10.67 13.03 11.88
C ASN A 465 -11.84 14.01 12.00
N ALA A 466 -12.83 13.71 12.85
CA ALA A 466 -13.97 14.58 13.08
C ALA A 466 -13.54 15.89 13.77
N ILE A 467 -12.69 15.81 14.80
CA ILE A 467 -12.12 16.98 15.48
C ILE A 467 -11.35 17.84 14.47
N LEU A 468 -10.52 17.24 13.62
CA LEU A 468 -9.80 17.97 12.58
C LEU A 468 -10.76 18.69 11.62
N ALA A 469 -11.76 17.97 11.10
CA ALA A 469 -12.75 18.53 10.20
C ALA A 469 -13.54 19.69 10.84
N MET A 470 -14.02 19.52 12.07
CA MET A 470 -14.79 20.53 12.80
C MET A 470 -13.93 21.74 13.20
N ALA A 471 -12.73 21.52 13.72
CA ALA A 471 -11.85 22.60 14.15
C ALA A 471 -11.44 23.49 12.97
N VAL A 472 -11.08 22.89 11.83
CA VAL A 472 -10.64 23.66 10.65
C VAL A 472 -11.83 24.34 9.96
N SER A 473 -12.97 23.65 9.80
CA SER A 473 -14.17 24.27 9.20
C SER A 473 -14.83 25.33 10.09
N GLY A 474 -14.66 25.24 11.42
CA GLY A 474 -15.08 26.28 12.36
C GLY A 474 -14.13 27.47 12.41
N ALA A 475 -12.83 27.25 12.28
CA ALA A 475 -11.82 28.30 12.27
C ALA A 475 -11.79 29.11 10.96
N TYR A 476 -12.09 28.46 9.82
CA TYR A 476 -12.09 29.10 8.51
C TYR A 476 -13.47 28.99 7.85
N GLY A 477 -14.09 30.14 7.58
CA GLY A 477 -15.36 30.21 6.85
C GLY A 477 -15.24 29.81 5.37
N GLU A 478 -16.39 29.65 4.72
CA GLU A 478 -16.49 29.30 3.29
C GLU A 478 -15.96 30.42 2.37
N ALA A 479 -16.00 31.68 2.83
CA ALA A 479 -15.53 32.86 2.11
C ALA A 479 -14.15 33.31 2.60
N GLY A 480 -13.19 33.53 1.68
CA GLY A 480 -11.85 34.04 2.02
C GLY A 480 -10.72 33.00 2.03
N ILE A 481 -10.71 32.10 1.06
CA ILE A 481 -9.77 30.96 0.94
C ILE A 481 -8.30 31.42 0.90
N ALA A 482 -8.03 32.65 0.45
CA ALA A 482 -6.67 33.19 0.37
C ALA A 482 -5.97 33.25 1.73
N ASN A 483 -6.74 33.32 2.82
CA ASN A 483 -6.22 33.37 4.17
C ASN A 483 -6.27 32.01 4.89
N ASN A 484 -6.75 30.95 4.23
CA ASN A 484 -6.82 29.62 4.82
C ASN A 484 -5.43 28.96 4.86
N VAL A 485 -4.75 29.07 6.00
CA VAL A 485 -3.41 28.52 6.22
C VAL A 485 -3.42 27.00 6.10
N TYR A 486 -4.48 26.34 6.54
CA TYR A 486 -4.58 24.89 6.53
C TYR A 486 -4.72 24.32 5.11
N LEU A 487 -5.55 24.94 4.27
CA LEU A 487 -5.65 24.54 2.87
C LEU A 487 -4.30 24.74 2.15
N LYS A 488 -3.60 25.86 2.42
CA LYS A 488 -2.25 26.07 1.88
C LYS A 488 -1.31 24.95 2.32
N PHE A 489 -1.32 24.60 3.61
CA PHE A 489 -0.51 23.50 4.13
C PHE A 489 -0.80 22.19 3.40
N ILE A 490 -2.06 21.79 3.22
CA ILE A 490 -2.41 20.55 2.50
C ILE A 490 -1.89 20.59 1.06
N LEU A 491 -2.19 21.66 0.32
CA LEU A 491 -1.82 21.79 -1.10
C LEU A 491 -0.29 21.71 -1.30
N TRP A 492 0.48 22.37 -0.43
CA TRP A 492 1.94 22.35 -0.47
C TRP A 492 2.52 21.02 0.03
N ALA A 493 1.94 20.41 1.07
CA ALA A 493 2.40 19.13 1.56
C ALA A 493 2.22 18.01 0.52
N VAL A 494 1.08 17.99 -0.17
CA VAL A 494 0.86 17.07 -1.31
C VAL A 494 1.87 17.33 -2.43
N ALA A 495 2.15 18.61 -2.74
CA ALA A 495 3.14 18.97 -3.74
C ALA A 495 4.56 18.51 -3.38
N VAL A 496 4.97 18.68 -2.12
CA VAL A 496 6.27 18.25 -1.60
C VAL A 496 6.39 16.73 -1.62
N LEU A 497 5.34 15.99 -1.20
CA LEU A 497 5.32 14.53 -1.25
C LEU A 497 5.36 14.00 -2.69
N ALA A 498 4.68 14.65 -3.63
CA ALA A 498 4.76 14.31 -5.05
C ALA A 498 6.17 14.59 -5.63
N LEU A 499 6.78 15.71 -5.27
CA LEU A 499 8.13 16.07 -5.68
C LEU A 499 9.17 15.08 -5.11
N PHE A 500 9.06 14.71 -3.84
CA PHE A 500 9.95 13.73 -3.22
C PHE A 500 9.92 12.39 -3.95
N ARG A 501 8.72 11.89 -4.27
CA ARG A 501 8.53 10.69 -5.10
C ARG A 501 9.15 10.83 -6.49
N ALA A 502 8.93 11.96 -7.16
CA ALA A 502 9.48 12.23 -8.48
C ALA A 502 11.02 12.28 -8.48
N ILE A 503 11.64 12.88 -7.46
CA ILE A 503 13.10 12.95 -7.31
C ILE A 503 13.69 11.54 -7.14
N GLY A 504 13.14 10.72 -6.24
CA GLY A 504 13.65 9.37 -6.04
C GLY A 504 13.43 8.48 -7.26
N SER A 505 12.28 8.58 -7.91
CA SER A 505 12.01 7.87 -9.16
C SER A 505 12.93 8.30 -10.31
N SER A 506 13.21 9.60 -10.45
CA SER A 506 14.17 10.10 -11.44
C SER A 506 15.59 9.62 -11.14
N THR A 507 15.96 9.55 -9.86
CA THR A 507 17.25 9.01 -9.41
C THR A 507 17.37 7.53 -9.77
N PHE A 508 16.31 6.74 -9.60
CA PHE A 508 16.26 5.34 -10.02
C PHE A 508 16.47 5.18 -11.53
N LEU A 509 15.82 5.99 -12.36
CA LEU A 509 16.02 5.99 -13.81
C LEU A 509 17.48 6.32 -14.17
N LEU A 510 18.07 7.33 -13.53
CA LEU A 510 19.45 7.73 -13.76
C LEU A 510 20.42 6.59 -13.41
N ILE A 511 20.25 5.93 -12.26
CA ILE A 511 21.06 4.78 -11.86
C ILE A 511 20.94 3.64 -12.88
N ASN A 512 19.73 3.32 -13.32
CA ASN A 512 19.52 2.26 -14.31
C ASN A 512 20.04 2.61 -15.70
N ALA A 513 19.98 3.89 -16.10
CA ALA A 513 20.56 4.36 -17.35
C ALA A 513 22.09 4.22 -17.31
N ILE A 514 22.73 4.63 -16.21
CA ILE A 514 24.18 4.46 -16.01
C ILE A 514 24.57 2.98 -16.07
N HIS A 515 23.87 2.11 -15.34
CA HIS A 515 24.13 0.67 -15.39
C HIS A 515 23.97 0.09 -16.80
N SER A 516 22.92 0.49 -17.53
CA SER A 516 22.68 0.02 -18.90
C SER A 516 23.78 0.48 -19.86
N ILE A 517 24.25 1.73 -19.73
CA ILE A 517 25.38 2.26 -20.52
C ILE A 517 26.67 1.52 -20.19
N MET A 518 26.94 1.23 -18.92
CA MET A 518 28.12 0.49 -18.49
C MET A 518 28.10 -0.97 -18.99
N GLU A 519 26.99 -1.68 -18.83
CA GLU A 519 26.81 -3.02 -19.40
C GLU A 519 26.99 -3.02 -20.92
N GLY A 520 26.47 -1.99 -21.61
CA GLY A 520 26.65 -1.79 -23.04
C GLY A 520 28.11 -1.60 -23.44
N LYS A 521 28.85 -0.73 -22.73
CA LYS A 521 30.28 -0.49 -22.96
C LYS A 521 31.11 -1.75 -22.72
N LEU A 522 30.82 -2.52 -21.67
CA LEU A 522 31.52 -3.78 -21.39
C LEU A 522 31.28 -4.80 -22.50
N LYS A 523 30.02 -5.00 -22.92
CA LYS A 523 29.68 -5.88 -24.04
C LYS A 523 30.37 -5.47 -25.35
N PHE A 524 30.49 -4.17 -25.60
CA PHE A 524 31.19 -3.65 -26.78
C PHE A 524 32.71 -3.86 -26.69
N SER A 525 33.30 -3.65 -25.51
CA SER A 525 34.73 -3.95 -25.25
C SER A 525 35.04 -5.44 -25.38
N ASP A 526 34.17 -6.32 -24.89
CA ASP A 526 34.31 -7.77 -25.04
C ASP A 526 34.19 -8.20 -26.50
N ARG A 527 33.27 -7.62 -27.27
CA ARG A 527 33.16 -7.84 -28.73
C ARG A 527 34.37 -7.32 -29.50
N SER A 528 34.89 -6.15 -29.14
CA SER A 528 36.09 -5.57 -29.74
C SER A 528 37.35 -6.39 -29.43
N SER A 529 37.42 -7.01 -28.25
CA SER A 529 38.55 -7.86 -27.85
C SER A 529 38.46 -9.29 -28.41
N THR A 530 37.25 -9.81 -28.62
CA THR A 530 37.04 -11.08 -29.36
C THR A 530 37.25 -10.91 -30.87
N GLY A 531 37.05 -9.72 -31.43
CA GLY A 531 37.39 -9.39 -32.81
C GLY A 531 38.90 -9.31 -33.11
N SER A 532 39.77 -9.20 -32.10
CA SER A 532 41.24 -9.16 -32.29
C SER A 532 41.98 -10.42 -31.84
N LYS A 533 41.28 -11.42 -31.29
CA LYS A 533 41.89 -12.67 -30.81
C LYS A 533 41.35 -13.91 -31.51
N THR A 534 41.61 -14.00 -32.81
CA THR A 534 41.66 -15.29 -33.52
C THR A 534 43.06 -15.89 -33.40
N ALA A 535 43.55 -16.13 -32.18
CA ALA A 535 44.68 -17.03 -31.89
C ALA A 535 44.95 -17.11 -30.38
N SER A 536 44.34 -18.09 -29.71
CA SER A 536 45.00 -19.00 -28.74
C SER A 536 43.98 -19.57 -27.75
N ARG A 537 43.88 -20.91 -27.75
CA ARG A 537 43.25 -21.70 -26.70
C ARG A 537 43.99 -21.51 -25.38
N ARG A 538 43.29 -21.14 -24.30
CA ARG A 538 43.53 -21.77 -22.98
C ARG A 538 42.38 -21.52 -22.00
N ARG A 539 41.93 -22.64 -21.42
CA ARG A 539 41.17 -22.84 -20.18
C ARG A 539 41.67 -21.93 -19.06
N TYR A 540 40.79 -21.29 -18.29
CA TYR A 540 40.88 -21.12 -16.82
C TYR A 540 39.60 -20.43 -16.30
N GLY A 541 39.06 -20.92 -15.18
CA GLY A 541 37.88 -20.35 -14.53
C GLY A 541 38.19 -19.00 -13.89
N TRP A 542 37.21 -18.10 -13.92
CA TRP A 542 37.30 -16.79 -13.28
C TRP A 542 36.06 -16.51 -12.43
N ARG A 543 36.29 -16.50 -11.11
CA ARG A 543 35.54 -15.70 -10.13
C ARG A 543 35.79 -14.23 -10.48
N SER A 544 34.82 -13.56 -11.09
CA SER A 544 34.87 -12.11 -11.26
C SER A 544 34.45 -11.45 -9.94
N LYS A 545 35.42 -10.92 -9.19
CA LYS A 545 35.17 -9.87 -8.18
C LYS A 545 34.75 -8.61 -8.93
N ILE A 546 33.44 -8.36 -8.99
CA ILE A 546 32.88 -7.07 -9.40
C ILE A 546 33.02 -6.12 -8.19
N PRO A 547 33.65 -4.93 -8.30
CA PRO A 547 33.47 -3.91 -7.29
C PRO A 547 32.10 -3.27 -7.50
N SER A 548 31.18 -3.46 -6.53
CA SER A 548 29.90 -2.78 -6.51
C SER A 548 30.12 -1.27 -6.32
N PHE A 549 30.02 -0.48 -7.39
CA PHE A 549 29.97 0.98 -7.28
C PHE A 549 28.55 1.42 -6.92
N SER A 550 28.21 1.28 -5.64
CA SER A 550 27.07 1.99 -5.03
C SER A 550 27.53 3.40 -4.67
N PHE A 551 27.06 4.42 -5.39
CA PHE A 551 27.36 5.83 -5.15
C PHE A 551 26.87 6.36 -3.77
N LEU A 552 26.29 5.46 -2.95
CA LEU A 552 25.80 5.75 -1.60
C LEU A 552 26.47 4.85 -0.53
N ASN A 553 27.56 4.16 -0.88
CA ASN A 553 28.47 3.53 0.09
C ASN A 553 29.84 4.22 0.02
N GLY A 554 29.90 5.46 0.47
CA GLY A 554 31.15 6.21 0.62
C GLY A 554 31.94 5.72 1.83
N SER A 555 32.90 4.82 1.61
CA SER A 555 34.12 4.74 2.42
C SER A 555 35.27 5.31 1.59
N GLY A 556 35.91 6.36 2.12
CA GLY A 556 36.89 7.20 1.45
C GLY A 556 38.17 6.46 1.08
N THR A 557 38.20 5.88 -0.12
CA THR A 557 39.40 5.21 -0.67
C THR A 557 40.15 6.06 -1.69
N TRP A 558 39.76 7.31 -1.94
CA TRP A 558 40.41 8.16 -2.96
C TRP A 558 41.32 9.28 -2.43
N ILE A 559 41.45 9.45 -1.10
CA ILE A 559 42.32 10.48 -0.49
C ILE A 559 43.50 9.87 0.31
N SER A 560 43.48 8.56 0.61
CA SER A 560 44.55 7.91 1.38
C SER A 560 45.80 7.57 0.53
N ASP A 561 45.66 7.34 -0.77
CA ASP A 561 46.76 6.81 -1.60
C ASP A 561 47.81 7.86 -2.01
N LYS A 562 47.57 9.15 -1.75
CA LYS A 562 48.59 10.21 -1.90
C LYS A 562 49.18 10.70 -0.58
N ALA A 563 48.61 10.34 0.57
CA ALA A 563 49.15 10.68 1.89
C ALA A 563 50.02 9.56 2.49
N GLY A 564 49.83 8.30 2.10
CA GLY A 564 50.61 7.16 2.59
C GLY A 564 52.03 7.02 2.02
N ASN A 565 52.30 7.63 0.86
CA ASN A 565 53.62 7.54 0.20
C ASN A 565 54.63 8.61 0.63
N ALA A 566 54.23 9.59 1.46
CA ALA A 566 55.15 10.57 2.05
C ALA A 566 55.68 10.16 3.44
N THR A 567 55.04 9.20 4.12
CA THR A 567 55.36 8.82 5.51
C THR A 567 56.15 7.51 5.64
N VAL A 568 56.33 6.76 4.54
CA VAL A 568 57.13 5.53 4.51
C VAL A 568 58.61 5.79 4.20
N GLY A 569 58.96 6.98 3.69
CA GLY A 569 60.34 7.38 3.38
C GLY A 569 61.18 7.90 4.56
N VAL A 570 60.58 8.23 5.71
CA VAL A 570 61.28 8.88 6.84
C VAL A 570 61.58 7.93 8.01
N LYS A 571 61.04 6.71 8.02
CA LYS A 571 61.28 5.71 9.09
C LYS A 571 62.46 4.76 8.85
N ARG A 572 63.32 5.03 7.84
CA ARG A 572 64.50 4.19 7.51
C ARG A 572 65.85 4.89 7.68
N LEU A 573 65.93 5.97 8.46
CA LEU A 573 67.17 6.72 8.71
C LEU A 573 67.52 6.93 10.20
N PHE A 574 66.82 6.28 11.14
CA PHE A 574 67.20 6.27 12.56
C PHE A 574 67.17 4.85 13.14
N ASN A 575 68.05 4.00 12.62
CA ASN A 575 68.59 2.84 13.35
C ASN A 575 69.88 2.39 12.65
N LYS A 576 70.94 3.18 12.87
CA LYS A 576 72.33 2.76 12.99
C LYS A 576 73.06 3.79 13.82
#